data_AF-A0A2G6IKL5-F1
#
_entry.id   AF-A0A2G6IKL5-F1
#
_cell.length_a   1.000
_cell.length_b   1.000
_cell.length_c   1.000
_cell.angle_alpha   90.00
_cell.angle_beta   90.00
_cell.angle_gamma   90.00
#
_symmetry.space_group_name_H-M   'P 1'
#
loop_
_entity.id
_entity.type
_entity.pdbx_description
1 polymer ?
#
loop_
_entity_poly.entity_id
_entity_poly.type
_entity_poly.pdbx_seq_one_letter_code
_entity_poly.pdbx_strand_id
1 'polypeptide(L)'
;MLRFDPTQYHPLLTLFHRTGAALFPRDWSGEEAWLSPSQDAADQLAERESVTDALNAKRREKLALFDLASTAPEAQERLTQIETEIATLRERLWYLPQSDSTIKGDQAACDRRTRVVRELEEAFEREELSITLGGAFNVQWSAWRCKDDFAINYGLSTVTIPRGESTRRIAPAFVAKAEAEAWLGRFVIGDDAPDLTPKAQCSRWLAAEVARNPASRPTKQDYLIKAKRLFPGLTDRQFNSVWEHVAPPAWKKPGPKA
;
A
#
# COMPACT_ATOMS: atom_id res chain seq x y z
N MET A 1 -27.08 -12.90 5.25
CA MET A 1 -26.29 -12.24 4.18
C MET A 1 -25.63 -11.02 4.79
N LEU A 2 -24.33 -11.08 5.09
CA LEU A 2 -23.58 -9.92 5.59
C LEU A 2 -23.49 -8.89 4.46
N ARG A 3 -24.06 -7.70 4.69
CA ARG A 3 -24.13 -6.62 3.72
C ARG A 3 -22.77 -5.93 3.72
N PHE A 4 -22.12 -5.83 2.55
CA PHE A 4 -20.89 -5.05 2.40
C PHE A 4 -21.16 -3.60 2.80
N ASP A 5 -20.51 -3.14 3.87
CA ASP A 5 -20.59 -1.76 4.35
C ASP A 5 -19.37 -0.97 3.87
N PRO A 6 -19.49 -0.16 2.80
CA PRO A 6 -18.34 0.57 2.24
C PRO A 6 -17.69 1.54 3.23
N THR A 7 -18.37 1.92 4.31
CA THR A 7 -17.80 2.83 5.32
C THR A 7 -16.70 2.18 6.16
N GLN A 8 -16.62 0.85 6.18
CA GLN A 8 -15.61 0.09 6.93
C GLN A 8 -14.35 -0.23 6.12
N TYR A 9 -14.29 0.18 4.85
CA TYR A 9 -13.20 -0.15 3.96
C TYR A 9 -12.54 1.09 3.36
N HIS A 10 -11.28 0.94 2.97
CA HIS A 10 -10.56 1.86 2.11
C HIS A 10 -10.48 1.28 0.70
N PRO A 11 -10.74 2.09 -0.36
CA PRO A 11 -10.29 1.76 -1.70
C PRO A 11 -8.77 1.54 -1.73
N LEU A 12 -8.27 0.67 -2.61
CA LEU A 12 -6.83 0.42 -2.74
C LEU A 12 -6.02 1.70 -3.02
N LEU A 13 -6.56 2.65 -3.78
CA LEU A 13 -5.91 3.94 -4.01
C LEU A 13 -5.66 4.72 -2.73
N THR A 14 -6.62 4.70 -1.79
CA THR A 14 -6.46 5.37 -0.50
C THR A 14 -5.36 4.71 0.32
N LEU A 15 -5.33 3.37 0.37
CA LEU A 15 -4.26 2.64 1.04
C LEU A 15 -2.89 2.93 0.40
N PHE A 16 -2.84 2.95 -0.94
CA PHE A 16 -1.65 3.27 -1.72
C PHE A 16 -1.09 4.66 -1.35
N HIS A 17 -1.92 5.69 -1.37
CA HIS A 17 -1.48 7.04 -0.98
C HIS A 17 -1.03 7.13 0.47
N ARG A 18 -1.73 6.48 1.38
CA ARG A 18 -1.36 6.50 2.81
C ARG A 18 -0.04 5.78 3.06
N THR A 19 0.21 4.70 2.35
CA THR A 19 1.47 3.96 2.39
C THR A 19 2.61 4.81 1.84
N GLY A 20 2.39 5.44 0.68
CA GLY A 20 3.39 6.34 0.10
C GLY A 20 3.69 7.55 0.98
N ALA A 21 2.68 8.18 1.58
CA ALA A 21 2.88 9.26 2.54
C ALA A 21 3.60 8.81 3.83
N ALA A 22 3.45 7.55 4.23
CA ALA A 22 4.16 6.99 5.37
C ALA A 22 5.63 6.67 5.05
N LEU A 23 5.91 6.14 3.85
CA LEU A 23 7.25 5.78 3.40
C LEU A 23 8.07 7.00 2.92
N PHE A 24 7.41 7.99 2.32
CA PHE A 24 8.03 9.17 1.73
C PHE A 24 7.32 10.47 2.16
N PRO A 25 7.37 10.86 3.45
CA PRO A 25 6.56 11.97 3.97
C PRO A 25 6.80 13.34 3.30
N ARG A 26 7.97 13.52 2.67
CA ARG A 26 8.40 14.77 2.04
C ARG A 26 8.20 14.80 0.53
N ASP A 27 8.37 13.65 -0.09
CA ASP A 27 8.49 13.53 -1.55
C ASP A 27 7.25 12.92 -2.19
N TRP A 28 6.29 12.43 -1.39
CA TRP A 28 5.05 11.86 -1.88
C TRP A 28 4.08 12.94 -2.35
N SER A 29 3.84 13.03 -3.66
CA SER A 29 2.92 14.00 -4.23
C SER A 29 1.48 13.47 -4.33
N GLY A 30 1.32 12.15 -4.36
CA GLY A 30 0.07 11.48 -4.69
C GLY A 30 -0.15 11.31 -6.19
N GLU A 31 0.68 11.89 -7.04
CA GLU A 31 0.60 11.67 -8.49
C GLU A 31 1.23 10.32 -8.89
N GLU A 32 2.05 9.73 -8.01
CA GLU A 32 2.76 8.46 -8.22
C GLU A 32 1.84 7.29 -8.60
N ALA A 33 0.56 7.32 -8.23
CA ALA A 33 -0.40 6.27 -8.61
C ALA A 33 -0.57 6.14 -10.14
N TRP A 34 -0.29 7.20 -10.87
CA TRP A 34 -0.52 7.34 -12.31
C TRP A 34 0.77 7.42 -13.13
N LEU A 35 1.93 7.27 -12.48
CA LEU A 35 3.22 7.35 -13.15
C LEU A 35 3.66 5.98 -13.68
N SER A 36 4.32 6.00 -14.83
CA SER A 36 5.02 4.86 -15.41
C SER A 36 6.52 5.16 -15.47
N PRO A 37 7.39 4.14 -15.31
CA PRO A 37 8.84 4.31 -15.32
C PRO A 37 9.31 5.14 -16.52
N SER A 38 10.26 6.05 -16.27
CA SER A 38 10.75 6.99 -17.28
C SER A 38 11.91 6.44 -18.11
N GLN A 39 12.53 5.32 -17.73
CA GLN A 39 13.54 4.64 -18.55
C GLN A 39 12.88 3.91 -19.71
N ASP A 40 13.60 3.88 -20.86
CA ASP A 40 13.09 3.51 -22.18
C ASP A 40 12.00 2.46 -22.07
N ALA A 41 10.73 2.89 -22.20
CA ALA A 41 9.60 1.99 -22.20
C ALA A 41 9.84 0.83 -23.17
N ALA A 42 10.63 1.07 -24.22
CA ALA A 42 11.14 0.06 -25.13
C ALA A 42 11.94 -1.08 -24.46
N ASP A 43 12.90 -0.79 -23.56
CA ASP A 43 13.73 -1.80 -22.91
C ASP A 43 12.92 -2.64 -21.91
N GLN A 44 12.03 -2.00 -21.14
CA GLN A 44 11.15 -2.71 -20.21
C GLN A 44 10.08 -3.52 -20.93
N LEU A 45 9.53 -3.00 -22.03
CA LEU A 45 8.59 -3.72 -22.87
C LEU A 45 9.28 -4.91 -23.55
N ALA A 46 10.51 -4.74 -24.04
CA ALA A 46 11.33 -5.79 -24.62
C ALA A 46 11.69 -6.87 -23.58
N GLU A 47 12.03 -6.49 -22.35
CA GLU A 47 12.26 -7.46 -21.28
C GLU A 47 10.98 -8.22 -20.92
N ARG A 48 9.84 -7.53 -20.78
CA ARG A 48 8.55 -8.19 -20.54
C ARG A 48 8.16 -9.12 -21.68
N GLU A 49 8.33 -8.70 -22.93
CA GLU A 49 8.05 -9.50 -24.12
C GLU A 49 8.95 -10.73 -24.14
N SER A 50 10.26 -10.58 -23.88
CA SER A 50 11.21 -11.68 -23.77
C SER A 50 10.82 -12.69 -22.68
N VAL A 51 10.45 -12.23 -21.48
CA VAL A 51 10.00 -13.10 -20.39
C VAL A 51 8.68 -13.79 -20.73
N THR A 52 7.75 -13.08 -21.38
CA THR A 52 6.46 -13.62 -21.84
C THR A 52 6.65 -14.69 -22.90
N ASP A 53 7.57 -14.48 -23.84
CA ASP A 53 7.92 -15.44 -24.89
C ASP A 53 8.59 -16.70 -24.31
N ALA A 54 9.50 -16.53 -23.37
CA ALA A 54 10.10 -17.65 -22.64
C ALA A 54 9.04 -18.47 -21.89
N LEU A 55 8.07 -17.80 -21.26
CA LEU A 55 6.97 -18.43 -20.54
C LEU A 55 6.04 -19.19 -21.50
N ASN A 56 5.73 -18.61 -22.66
CA ASN A 56 4.94 -19.26 -23.71
C ASN A 56 5.69 -20.45 -24.35
N ALA A 57 7.01 -20.36 -24.52
CA ALA A 57 7.83 -21.48 -24.97
C ALA A 57 7.78 -22.63 -23.97
N LYS A 58 7.92 -22.36 -22.67
CA LYS A 58 7.83 -23.37 -21.61
C LYS A 58 6.47 -24.01 -21.51
N ARG A 59 5.39 -23.26 -21.73
CA ARG A 59 4.03 -23.82 -21.82
C ARG A 59 3.84 -24.76 -22.99
N ARG A 60 4.40 -24.43 -24.16
CA ARG A 60 4.39 -25.32 -25.33
C ARG A 60 5.17 -26.60 -25.05
N GLU A 61 6.33 -26.48 -24.42
CA GLU A 61 7.14 -27.64 -23.98
C GLU A 61 6.37 -28.52 -22.99
N LYS A 62 5.70 -27.91 -21.99
CA LYS A 62 4.82 -28.60 -21.03
C LYS A 62 3.70 -29.38 -21.73
N LEU A 63 3.01 -28.76 -22.68
CA LEU A 63 1.93 -29.37 -23.45
C LEU A 63 2.43 -30.58 -24.27
N ALA A 64 3.60 -30.46 -24.90
CA ALA A 64 4.18 -31.54 -25.70
C ALA A 64 4.59 -32.76 -24.85
N LEU A 65 4.98 -32.54 -23.59
CA LEU A 65 5.38 -33.60 -22.67
C LEU A 65 4.21 -34.23 -21.91
N PHE A 66 3.03 -33.60 -21.92
CA PHE A 66 1.89 -34.03 -21.12
C PHE A 66 1.44 -35.47 -21.45
N ASP A 67 1.42 -35.83 -22.73
CA ASP A 67 1.03 -37.18 -23.18
C ASP A 67 2.12 -38.25 -22.90
N LEU A 68 3.39 -37.84 -22.83
CA LEU A 68 4.55 -38.72 -22.58
C LEU A 68 4.82 -38.94 -21.08
N ALA A 69 4.37 -38.02 -20.23
CA ALA A 69 4.57 -38.04 -18.78
C ALA A 69 3.99 -39.28 -18.10
N SER A 70 2.88 -39.79 -18.65
CA SER A 70 2.16 -40.93 -18.09
C SER A 70 2.87 -42.27 -18.33
N THR A 71 3.82 -42.31 -19.26
CA THR A 71 4.48 -43.54 -19.73
C THR A 71 5.99 -43.53 -19.56
N ALA A 72 6.62 -42.36 -19.38
CA ALA A 72 8.06 -42.22 -19.23
C ALA A 72 8.43 -41.42 -17.95
N PRO A 73 9.16 -42.03 -16.98
CA PRO A 73 9.63 -41.34 -15.77
C PRO A 73 10.48 -40.09 -16.07
N GLU A 74 11.29 -40.15 -17.13
CA GLU A 74 12.13 -39.05 -17.61
C GLU A 74 11.28 -37.84 -18.08
N ALA A 75 10.12 -38.11 -18.69
CA ALA A 75 9.18 -37.05 -19.09
C ALA A 75 8.52 -36.39 -17.87
N GLN A 76 8.26 -37.16 -16.82
CA GLN A 76 7.71 -36.64 -15.55
C GLN A 76 8.72 -35.76 -14.80
N GLU A 77 9.99 -36.16 -14.75
CA GLU A 77 11.06 -35.35 -14.17
C GLU A 77 11.21 -34.02 -14.92
N ARG A 78 11.22 -34.08 -16.26
CA ARG A 78 11.29 -32.87 -17.10
C ARG A 78 10.09 -31.94 -16.90
N LEU A 79 8.89 -32.50 -16.73
CA LEU A 79 7.67 -31.74 -16.43
C LEU A 79 7.79 -30.96 -15.11
N THR A 80 8.31 -31.61 -14.07
CA THR A 80 8.51 -30.98 -12.75
C THR A 80 9.50 -29.81 -12.85
N GLN A 81 10.56 -29.99 -13.63
CA GLN A 81 11.54 -28.93 -13.89
C GLN A 81 10.91 -27.74 -14.65
N ILE A 82 10.12 -28.02 -15.69
CA ILE A 82 9.41 -27.00 -16.46
C ILE A 82 8.42 -26.23 -15.58
N GLU A 83 7.73 -26.90 -14.65
CA GLU A 83 6.83 -26.22 -13.71
C GLU A 83 7.56 -25.25 -12.79
N THR A 84 8.75 -25.62 -12.34
CA THR A 84 9.63 -24.75 -11.55
C THR A 84 10.08 -23.54 -12.37
N GLU A 85 10.54 -23.78 -13.62
CA GLU A 85 10.95 -22.71 -14.55
C GLU A 85 9.79 -21.75 -14.87
N ILE A 86 8.57 -22.27 -15.06
CA ILE A 86 7.36 -21.46 -15.26
C ILE A 86 7.07 -20.61 -14.02
N ALA A 87 7.20 -21.17 -12.81
CA ALA A 87 6.99 -20.43 -11.57
C ALA A 87 8.00 -19.27 -11.44
N THR A 88 9.29 -19.51 -11.74
CA THR A 88 10.33 -18.48 -11.72
C THR A 88 10.09 -17.39 -12.77
N LEU A 89 9.69 -17.76 -14.00
CA LEU A 89 9.38 -16.77 -15.04
C LEU A 89 8.16 -15.92 -14.69
N ARG A 90 7.15 -16.51 -14.03
CA ARG A 90 5.98 -15.77 -13.52
C ARG A 90 6.35 -14.79 -12.42
N GLU A 91 7.17 -15.22 -11.48
CA GLU A 91 7.70 -14.36 -10.43
C GLU A 91 8.48 -13.18 -11.01
N ARG A 92 9.35 -13.44 -12.00
CA ARG A 92 10.06 -12.36 -12.71
C ARG A 92 9.09 -11.40 -13.41
N LEU A 93 8.09 -11.92 -14.14
CA LEU A 93 7.11 -11.08 -14.84
C LEU A 93 6.28 -10.22 -13.88
N TRP A 94 6.02 -10.74 -12.67
CA TRP A 94 5.32 -10.03 -11.60
C TRP A 94 6.09 -8.81 -11.11
N TYR A 95 7.40 -8.97 -10.89
CA TYR A 95 8.26 -7.86 -10.42
C TYR A 95 8.63 -6.85 -11.51
N LEU A 96 8.39 -7.16 -12.78
CA LEU A 96 8.59 -6.19 -13.87
C LEU A 96 7.48 -5.11 -13.83
N PRO A 97 7.83 -3.82 -14.00
CA PRO A 97 6.85 -2.74 -14.01
C PRO A 97 5.73 -2.98 -15.03
N GLN A 98 4.48 -2.69 -14.67
CA GLN A 98 3.36 -2.74 -15.62
C GLN A 98 3.34 -1.48 -16.47
N SER A 99 3.28 -1.66 -17.79
CA SER A 99 3.24 -0.59 -18.80
C SER A 99 1.82 -0.13 -19.07
N ASP A 100 1.09 0.26 -18.02
CA ASP A 100 -0.23 0.89 -18.17
C ASP A 100 -0.11 2.37 -17.78
N SER A 101 -0.31 3.24 -18.78
CA SER A 101 -0.41 4.72 -18.75
C SER A 101 0.85 5.53 -19.11
N THR A 102 0.70 6.29 -20.19
CA THR A 102 1.65 7.18 -20.85
C THR A 102 1.77 8.53 -20.14
N ILE A 103 2.36 8.54 -18.95
CA ILE A 103 2.90 9.77 -18.36
C ILE A 103 4.37 9.49 -18.02
N LYS A 104 5.28 10.12 -18.77
CA LYS A 104 6.71 10.13 -18.45
C LYS A 104 6.88 10.87 -17.12
N GLY A 105 6.87 10.13 -16.03
CA GLY A 105 7.08 10.67 -14.69
C GLY A 105 8.56 10.91 -14.42
N ASP A 106 8.85 11.77 -13.45
CA ASP A 106 10.15 11.80 -12.76
C ASP A 106 10.53 10.37 -12.34
N GLN A 107 11.73 9.91 -12.72
CA GLN A 107 12.22 8.57 -12.38
C GLN A 107 12.18 8.34 -10.85
N ALA A 108 12.49 9.37 -10.06
CA ALA A 108 12.43 9.27 -8.60
C ALA A 108 10.99 8.99 -8.11
N ALA A 109 9.99 9.57 -8.76
CA ALA A 109 8.58 9.34 -8.44
C ALA A 109 8.12 7.92 -8.85
N CYS A 110 8.66 7.39 -9.95
CA CYS A 110 8.44 6.01 -10.37
C CYS A 110 9.08 4.99 -9.40
N ASP A 111 10.27 5.30 -8.90
CA ASP A 111 10.96 4.47 -7.91
C ASP A 111 10.18 4.45 -6.59
N ARG A 112 9.67 5.61 -6.14
CA ARG A 112 8.75 5.69 -4.97
C ARG A 112 7.49 4.85 -5.18
N ARG A 113 6.83 4.99 -6.33
CA ARG A 113 5.66 4.16 -6.70
C ARG A 113 5.99 2.67 -6.58
N THR A 114 7.07 2.23 -7.21
CA THR A 114 7.50 0.83 -7.22
C THR A 114 7.77 0.32 -5.81
N ARG A 115 8.42 1.12 -4.96
CA ARG A 115 8.64 0.79 -3.56
C ARG A 115 7.34 0.61 -2.78
N VAL A 116 6.35 1.51 -2.97
CA VAL A 116 5.03 1.40 -2.33
C VAL A 116 4.29 0.14 -2.78
N VAL A 117 4.26 -0.13 -4.09
CA VAL A 117 3.62 -1.33 -4.64
C VAL A 117 4.23 -2.58 -4.01
N ARG A 118 5.56 -2.69 -4.00
CA ARG A 118 6.25 -3.84 -3.40
C ARG A 118 5.90 -4.03 -1.93
N GLU A 119 5.88 -2.97 -1.14
CA GLU A 119 5.51 -3.04 0.28
C GLU A 119 4.09 -3.54 0.51
N LEU A 120 3.15 -3.13 -0.34
CA LEU A 120 1.77 -3.60 -0.28
C LEU A 120 1.66 -5.07 -0.70
N GLU A 121 2.34 -5.46 -1.77
CA GLU A 121 2.37 -6.84 -2.25
C GLU A 121 2.95 -7.81 -1.22
N GLU A 122 4.05 -7.43 -0.56
CA GLU A 122 4.61 -8.20 0.56
C GLU A 122 3.64 -8.32 1.73
N ALA A 123 2.87 -7.27 2.02
CA ALA A 123 1.87 -7.31 3.08
C ALA A 123 0.69 -8.23 2.75
N PHE A 124 0.25 -8.27 1.49
CA PHE A 124 -0.77 -9.21 1.04
C PHE A 124 -0.24 -10.66 1.03
N GLU A 125 1.02 -10.85 0.67
CA GLU A 125 1.67 -12.18 0.70
C GLU A 125 1.82 -12.71 2.13
N ARG A 126 2.12 -11.85 3.11
CA ARG A 126 2.22 -12.21 4.53
C ARG A 126 0.88 -12.25 5.25
N GLU A 127 -0.23 -12.04 4.54
CA GLU A 127 -1.58 -11.97 5.10
C GLU A 127 -1.75 -10.89 6.19
N GLU A 128 -0.88 -9.88 6.21
CA GLU A 128 -1.01 -8.71 7.09
C GLU A 128 -2.14 -7.79 6.62
N LEU A 129 -2.47 -7.85 5.33
CA LEU A 129 -3.57 -7.15 4.69
C LEU A 129 -4.36 -8.14 3.83
N SER A 130 -5.68 -7.92 3.72
CA SER A 130 -6.55 -8.67 2.81
C SER A 130 -7.23 -7.76 1.80
N ILE A 131 -7.29 -8.19 0.54
CA ILE A 131 -8.06 -7.50 -0.50
C ILE A 131 -9.45 -8.12 -0.59
N THR A 132 -10.47 -7.29 -0.36
CA THR A 132 -11.88 -7.63 -0.56
C THR A 132 -12.39 -6.98 -1.84
N LEU A 133 -13.01 -7.76 -2.71
CA LEU A 133 -13.69 -7.31 -3.92
C LEU A 133 -15.15 -6.94 -3.61
N GLY A 134 -15.72 -6.03 -4.41
CA GLY A 134 -17.13 -5.64 -4.29
C GLY A 134 -18.08 -6.84 -4.28
N GLY A 135 -18.79 -7.04 -3.16
CA GLY A 135 -19.63 -8.22 -2.91
C GLY A 135 -19.09 -9.19 -1.85
N ALA A 136 -18.08 -8.79 -1.07
CA ALA A 136 -17.47 -9.55 0.04
C ALA A 136 -16.70 -10.81 -0.38
N PHE A 137 -16.16 -10.82 -1.61
CA PHE A 137 -15.26 -11.87 -2.09
C PHE A 137 -13.81 -11.49 -1.77
N ASN A 138 -13.04 -12.35 -1.10
CA ASN A 138 -11.64 -12.07 -0.79
C ASN A 138 -10.70 -12.63 -1.86
N VAL A 139 -9.72 -11.82 -2.25
CA VAL A 139 -8.65 -12.24 -3.17
C VAL A 139 -7.78 -13.29 -2.49
N GLN A 140 -7.58 -14.43 -3.17
CA GLN A 140 -6.66 -15.48 -2.73
C GLN A 140 -5.25 -15.15 -3.25
N TRP A 141 -4.55 -14.25 -2.57
CA TRP A 141 -3.29 -13.67 -3.06
C TRP A 141 -2.29 -14.71 -3.57
N SER A 142 -1.93 -15.67 -2.73
CA SER A 142 -0.94 -16.72 -3.03
C SER A 142 -1.33 -17.59 -4.23
N ALA A 143 -2.63 -17.82 -4.43
CA ALA A 143 -3.13 -18.61 -5.55
C ALA A 143 -3.24 -17.78 -6.85
N TRP A 144 -3.56 -16.49 -6.73
CA TRP A 144 -3.88 -15.63 -7.86
C TRP A 144 -2.66 -14.90 -8.41
N ARG A 145 -1.67 -14.54 -7.59
CA ARG A 145 -0.42 -13.88 -8.02
C ARG A 145 0.35 -14.67 -9.08
N CYS A 146 0.20 -15.99 -9.06
CA CYS A 146 0.83 -16.90 -10.02
C CYS A 146 0.04 -17.06 -11.33
N LYS A 147 -1.08 -16.35 -11.50
CA LYS A 147 -1.92 -16.42 -12.71
C LYS A 147 -1.66 -15.22 -13.60
N ASP A 148 -1.41 -15.48 -14.89
CA ASP A 148 -1.02 -14.46 -15.87
C ASP A 148 -2.04 -13.34 -16.10
N ASP A 149 -3.31 -13.60 -15.85
CA ASP A 149 -4.38 -12.63 -16.06
C ASP A 149 -4.86 -11.97 -14.76
N PHE A 150 -4.14 -12.22 -13.65
CA PHE A 150 -4.29 -11.47 -12.42
C PHE A 150 -3.50 -10.16 -12.51
N ALA A 151 -4.13 -9.05 -12.17
CA ALA A 151 -3.46 -7.76 -12.10
C ALA A 151 -4.17 -6.85 -11.10
N ILE A 152 -3.42 -5.92 -10.53
CA ILE A 152 -3.94 -4.93 -9.58
C ILE A 152 -3.65 -3.54 -10.11
N ASN A 153 -4.69 -2.73 -10.23
CA ASN A 153 -4.57 -1.33 -10.57
C ASN A 153 -4.89 -0.48 -9.34
N TYR A 154 -3.84 -0.04 -8.65
CA TYR A 154 -3.97 0.81 -7.47
C TYR A 154 -4.62 2.16 -7.81
N GLY A 155 -4.27 2.76 -8.96
CA GLY A 155 -4.85 4.02 -9.45
C GLY A 155 -6.38 3.96 -9.55
N LEU A 156 -6.91 2.90 -10.16
CA LEU A 156 -8.35 2.72 -10.34
C LEU A 156 -9.02 1.98 -9.17
N SER A 157 -8.26 1.54 -8.17
CA SER A 157 -8.74 0.65 -7.09
C SER A 157 -9.45 -0.59 -7.61
N THR A 158 -8.87 -1.25 -8.61
CA THR A 158 -9.46 -2.45 -9.24
C THR A 158 -8.50 -3.63 -9.26
N VAL A 159 -9.09 -4.81 -9.33
CA VAL A 159 -8.40 -6.09 -9.54
C VAL A 159 -8.96 -6.75 -10.78
N THR A 160 -8.07 -7.22 -11.65
CA THR A 160 -8.41 -8.15 -12.74
C THR A 160 -8.48 -9.56 -12.16
N ILE A 161 -9.66 -10.15 -12.19
CA ILE A 161 -9.94 -11.46 -11.62
C ILE A 161 -9.49 -12.55 -12.62
N PRO A 162 -8.73 -13.58 -12.18
CA PRO A 162 -8.27 -14.63 -13.06
C PRO A 162 -9.42 -15.41 -13.72
N ARG A 163 -9.19 -15.94 -14.93
CA ARG A 163 -10.17 -16.78 -15.62
C ARG A 163 -10.53 -17.98 -14.75
N GLY A 164 -11.82 -18.27 -14.64
CA GLY A 164 -12.36 -19.39 -13.87
C GLY A 164 -12.73 -19.07 -12.42
N GLU A 165 -12.29 -17.93 -11.87
CA GLU A 165 -12.62 -17.52 -10.50
C GLU A 165 -13.92 -16.73 -10.41
N SER A 166 -14.28 -16.02 -11.48
CA SER A 166 -15.52 -15.23 -11.55
C SER A 166 -15.98 -15.05 -13.00
N THR A 167 -17.28 -14.81 -13.18
CA THR A 167 -17.84 -14.34 -14.45
C THR A 167 -17.48 -12.88 -14.73
N ARG A 168 -17.08 -12.11 -13.71
CA ARG A 168 -16.59 -10.75 -13.86
C ARG A 168 -15.09 -10.76 -14.06
N ARG A 169 -14.61 -9.95 -15.01
CA ARG A 169 -13.16 -9.81 -15.30
C ARG A 169 -12.47 -8.78 -14.43
N ILE A 170 -13.18 -7.73 -14.01
CA ILE A 170 -12.63 -6.63 -13.21
C ILE A 170 -13.61 -6.34 -12.08
N ALA A 171 -13.09 -6.14 -10.88
CA ALA A 171 -13.89 -5.73 -9.72
C ALA A 171 -13.20 -4.61 -8.93
N PRO A 172 -13.98 -3.71 -8.30
CA PRO A 172 -13.44 -2.76 -7.35
C PRO A 172 -12.89 -3.50 -6.15
N ALA A 173 -11.76 -3.02 -5.65
CA ALA A 173 -10.97 -3.67 -4.61
C ALA A 173 -10.76 -2.74 -3.41
N PHE A 174 -10.87 -3.34 -2.24
CA PHE A 174 -10.94 -2.66 -0.96
C PHE A 174 -10.10 -3.40 0.08
N VAL A 175 -9.71 -2.69 1.13
CA VAL A 175 -9.05 -3.25 2.32
C VAL A 175 -9.79 -2.76 3.55
N ALA A 176 -9.95 -3.61 4.57
CA ALA A 176 -10.62 -3.24 5.80
C ALA A 176 -9.86 -2.09 6.48
N LYS A 177 -10.58 -1.07 6.96
CA LYS A 177 -9.95 0.09 7.63
C LYS A 177 -9.13 -0.34 8.83
N ALA A 178 -9.66 -1.25 9.66
CA ALA A 178 -8.96 -1.72 10.86
C ALA A 178 -7.62 -2.40 10.53
N GLU A 179 -7.60 -3.27 9.51
CA GLU A 179 -6.37 -3.92 9.03
C GLU A 179 -5.38 -2.89 8.48
N ALA A 180 -5.85 -1.98 7.63
CA ALA A 180 -5.04 -0.92 7.05
C ALA A 180 -4.40 -0.01 8.13
N GLU A 181 -5.16 0.41 9.15
CA GLU A 181 -4.64 1.23 10.24
C GLU A 181 -3.62 0.49 11.09
N ALA A 182 -3.90 -0.77 11.45
CA ALA A 182 -3.00 -1.60 12.25
C ALA A 182 -1.67 -1.80 11.52
N TRP A 183 -1.74 -2.11 10.22
CA TRP A 183 -0.57 -2.29 9.38
C TRP A 183 0.22 -1.00 9.18
N LEU A 184 -0.45 0.12 8.86
CA LEU A 184 0.20 1.43 8.69
C LEU A 184 0.90 1.91 9.97
N GLY A 185 0.43 1.47 11.15
CA GLY A 185 1.07 1.74 12.43
C GLY A 185 2.55 1.33 12.49
N ARG A 186 2.99 0.35 11.68
CA ARG A 186 4.38 -0.11 11.63
C ARG A 186 5.36 0.93 11.08
N PHE A 187 4.88 1.82 10.22
CA PHE A 187 5.68 2.91 9.64
C PHE A 187 5.76 4.12 10.57
N VAL A 188 4.96 4.15 11.64
CA VAL A 188 5.00 5.19 12.67
C VAL A 188 6.03 4.82 13.73
N ILE A 189 7.30 4.71 13.34
CA ILE A 189 8.43 4.61 14.26
C ILE A 189 9.56 5.52 13.75
N GLY A 190 9.74 6.66 14.42
CA GLY A 190 10.86 7.57 14.19
C GLY A 190 10.44 9.04 14.27
N ASP A 191 10.85 9.72 15.34
CA ASP A 191 10.58 11.13 15.69
C ASP A 191 11.19 12.19 14.72
N ASP A 192 11.62 11.81 13.51
CA ASP A 192 12.33 12.70 12.58
C ASP A 192 11.57 12.89 11.26
N ALA A 193 10.32 13.37 11.33
CA ALA A 193 9.63 13.93 10.16
C ALA A 193 9.94 15.43 10.09
N PRO A 194 10.91 15.89 9.28
CA PRO A 194 11.49 17.21 9.49
C PRO A 194 10.74 18.34 8.76
N ASP A 195 9.49 18.12 8.34
CA ASP A 195 8.62 19.14 7.72
C ASP A 195 7.14 19.10 8.17
N LEU A 196 6.88 18.65 9.40
CA LEU A 196 5.59 19.00 10.00
C LEU A 196 5.61 20.50 10.35
N THR A 197 4.65 21.26 9.83
CA THR A 197 4.45 22.66 10.28
C THR A 197 4.42 22.70 11.82
N PRO A 198 4.89 23.77 12.48
CA PRO A 198 4.90 23.85 13.95
C PRO A 198 3.54 23.51 14.57
N LYS A 199 2.44 23.82 13.87
CA LYS A 199 1.07 23.45 14.26
C LYS A 199 0.84 21.93 14.27
N ALA A 200 1.28 21.21 13.25
CA ALA A 200 1.11 19.76 13.14
C ALA A 200 2.00 19.00 14.13
N GLN A 201 3.23 19.47 14.35
CA GLN A 201 4.11 18.96 15.41
C GLN A 201 3.48 19.15 16.80
N CYS A 202 2.95 20.35 17.06
CA CYS A 202 2.24 20.66 18.30
C CYS A 202 0.99 19.78 18.49
N SER A 203 0.25 19.49 17.42
CA SER A 203 -0.93 18.62 17.47
C SER A 203 -0.59 17.20 17.91
N ARG A 204 0.44 16.61 17.30
CA ARG A 204 0.90 15.25 17.63
C ARG A 204 1.47 15.17 19.03
N TRP A 205 2.30 16.15 19.41
CA TRP A 205 2.85 16.23 20.76
C TRP A 205 1.75 16.35 21.83
N LEU A 206 0.76 17.21 21.61
CA LEU A 206 -0.33 17.39 22.56
C LEU A 206 -1.19 16.11 22.66
N ALA A 207 -1.44 15.41 21.55
CA ALA A 207 -2.15 14.13 21.57
C ALA A 207 -1.39 13.06 22.36
N ALA A 208 -0.07 12.99 22.21
CA ALA A 208 0.78 12.08 22.97
C ALA A 208 0.80 12.40 24.48
N GLU A 209 0.83 13.69 24.84
CA GLU A 209 0.75 14.14 26.25
C GLU A 209 -0.59 13.79 26.89
N VAL A 210 -1.71 13.96 26.16
CA VAL A 210 -3.04 13.58 26.63
C VAL A 210 -3.14 12.07 26.85
N ALA A 211 -2.58 11.27 25.94
CA ALA A 211 -2.57 9.80 26.06
C ALA A 211 -1.73 9.31 27.25
N ARG A 212 -0.60 9.97 27.54
CA ARG A 212 0.28 9.62 28.66
C ARG A 212 -0.30 10.00 30.02
N ASN A 213 -1.02 11.12 30.10
CA ASN A 213 -1.47 11.68 31.38
C ASN A 213 -2.96 12.12 31.37
N PRO A 214 -3.92 11.22 31.09
CA PRO A 214 -5.33 11.59 30.88
C PRO A 214 -6.01 12.24 32.09
N ALA A 215 -5.52 11.98 33.31
CA ALA A 215 -6.07 12.51 34.57
C ALA A 215 -5.45 13.85 35.02
N SER A 216 -4.38 14.31 34.37
CA SER A 216 -3.74 15.58 34.71
C SER A 216 -4.69 16.76 34.44
N ARG A 217 -4.54 17.88 35.15
CA ARG A 217 -5.24 19.15 34.86
C ARG A 217 -4.23 20.28 34.67
N PRO A 218 -3.46 20.25 33.58
CA PRO A 218 -2.48 21.29 33.34
C PRO A 218 -3.15 22.60 32.94
N THR A 219 -2.48 23.72 33.19
CA THR A 219 -2.97 24.99 32.64
C THR A 219 -2.59 25.09 31.16
N LYS A 220 -3.50 25.68 30.36
CA LYS A 220 -3.27 25.95 28.94
C LYS A 220 -1.99 26.77 28.72
N GLN A 221 -1.66 27.67 29.65
CA GLN A 221 -0.51 28.55 29.57
C GLN A 221 0.82 27.80 29.75
N ASP A 222 0.87 26.82 30.65
CA ASP A 222 2.07 25.97 30.81
C ASP A 222 2.37 25.17 29.54
N TYR A 223 1.33 24.62 28.91
CA TYR A 223 1.47 23.87 27.67
C TYR A 223 1.78 24.76 26.47
N LEU A 224 1.30 26.01 26.45
CA LEU A 224 1.69 26.99 25.44
C LEU A 224 3.18 27.32 25.51
N ILE A 225 3.71 27.55 26.72
CA ILE A 225 5.13 27.83 26.95
C ILE A 225 5.98 26.62 26.52
N LYS A 226 5.56 25.41 26.93
CA LYS A 226 6.24 24.16 26.56
C LYS A 226 6.20 23.93 25.05
N ALA A 227 5.05 24.14 24.39
CA ALA A 227 4.89 23.98 22.95
C ALA A 227 5.73 24.99 22.15
N LYS A 228 5.79 26.26 22.56
CA LYS A 228 6.64 27.27 21.91
C LYS A 228 8.13 26.97 22.03
N ARG A 229 8.55 26.35 23.15
CA ARG A 229 9.94 25.90 23.34
C ARG A 229 10.28 24.71 22.46
N LEU A 230 9.34 23.77 22.28
CA LEU A 230 9.53 22.56 21.49
C LEU A 230 9.40 22.80 19.97
N PHE A 231 8.56 23.78 19.57
CA PHE A 231 8.25 24.06 18.18
C PHE A 231 8.49 25.54 17.84
N PRO A 232 9.74 25.94 17.53
CA PRO A 232 10.06 27.29 17.10
C PRO A 232 9.21 27.70 15.87
N GLY A 233 8.58 28.88 15.93
CA GLY A 233 7.67 29.37 14.88
C GLY A 233 6.18 29.07 15.12
N LEU A 234 5.82 28.37 16.21
CA LEU A 234 4.43 28.20 16.60
C LEU A 234 3.82 29.51 17.12
N THR A 235 2.78 30.00 16.43
CA THR A 235 2.01 31.17 16.87
C THR A 235 0.95 30.81 17.91
N ASP A 236 0.54 31.78 18.73
CA ASP A 236 -0.54 31.60 19.72
C ASP A 236 -1.85 31.15 19.08
N ARG A 237 -2.15 31.67 17.89
CA ARG A 237 -3.35 31.31 17.13
C ARG A 237 -3.32 29.84 16.69
N GLN A 238 -2.16 29.36 16.24
CA GLN A 238 -1.97 27.95 15.86
C GLN A 238 -2.09 27.03 17.07
N PHE A 239 -1.46 27.39 18.19
CA PHE A 239 -1.60 26.63 19.44
C PHE A 239 -3.04 26.60 19.94
N ASN A 240 -3.74 27.74 19.96
CA ASN A 240 -5.13 27.81 20.39
C ASN A 240 -6.03 26.90 19.57
N SER A 241 -5.87 26.91 18.25
CA SER A 241 -6.57 26.00 17.35
C SER A 241 -6.28 24.52 17.67
N VAL A 242 -5.02 24.16 17.91
CA VAL A 242 -4.63 22.79 18.29
C VAL A 242 -5.24 22.39 19.65
N TRP A 243 -5.17 23.27 20.65
CA TRP A 243 -5.72 23.05 21.98
C TRP A 243 -7.23 22.78 21.94
N GLU A 244 -7.96 23.55 21.12
CA GLU A 244 -9.40 23.37 20.93
C GLU A 244 -9.78 22.03 20.28
N HIS A 245 -8.91 21.46 19.44
CA HIS A 245 -9.20 20.21 18.73
C HIS A 245 -8.71 18.98 19.48
N VAL A 246 -7.56 19.07 20.15
CA VAL A 246 -6.86 17.90 20.71
C VAL A 246 -7.02 17.76 22.22
N ALA A 247 -7.08 18.88 22.97
CA ALA A 247 -7.17 18.78 24.43
C ALA A 247 -8.55 18.22 24.85
N PRO A 248 -8.63 17.35 25.87
CA PRO A 248 -9.90 16.84 26.36
C PRO A 248 -10.70 17.94 27.06
N PRO A 249 -12.04 17.82 27.13
CA PRO A 249 -12.90 18.83 27.76
C PRO A 249 -12.50 19.18 29.20
N ALA A 250 -11.95 18.22 29.95
CA ALA A 250 -11.47 18.41 31.31
C ALA A 250 -10.33 19.44 31.43
N TRP A 251 -9.50 19.58 30.39
CA TRP A 251 -8.35 20.50 30.35
C TRP A 251 -8.73 21.89 29.82
N LYS A 252 -9.86 22.01 29.13
CA LYS A 252 -10.37 23.27 28.56
C LYS A 252 -11.15 24.11 29.57
N LYS A 253 -11.57 23.51 30.69
CA LYS A 253 -12.30 24.24 31.74
C LYS A 253 -11.34 25.22 32.42
N PRO A 254 -11.70 26.52 32.54
CA PRO A 254 -10.91 27.45 33.32
C PRO A 254 -10.79 26.92 34.76
N GLY A 255 -9.56 26.90 35.29
CA GLY A 255 -9.34 26.54 36.69
C GLY A 255 -10.06 27.51 37.64
N PRO A 256 -10.24 27.15 38.92
CA PRO A 256 -10.74 28.08 39.92
C PRO A 256 -9.85 29.33 39.91
N LYS A 257 -10.44 30.53 39.82
CA LYS A 257 -9.71 31.77 39.99
C LYS A 257 -9.06 31.75 41.38
N ALA A 258 -7.72 31.81 41.43
CA ALA A 258 -7.00 32.20 42.63
C ALA A 258 -7.17 33.71 42.85
#